data_AF-A0A9E6ADB5-F1
#
_entry.id   AF-A0A9E6ADB5-F1
#
_cell.length_a   1.000
_cell.length_b   1.000
_cell.length_c   1.000
_cell.angle_alpha   90.00
_cell.angle_beta   90.00
_cell.angle_gamma   90.00
#
_symmetry.space_group_name_H-M   'P 1'
#
loop_
_entity.id
_entity.type
_entity.pdbx_description
1 polymer ?
#
loop_
_entity_poly.entity_id
_entity_poly.type
_entity_poly.pdbx_seq_one_letter_code
_entity_poly.pdbx_strand_id
1 'polypeptide(L)'
;MARTPGKNSGRGMRDLRVKVKTARGRKLSSTLWLERQLNDPYVQRAKAEGMRGRAAYKILEIDDKYRFLVPGARVVDLGAAPGGWCQVAVGRINALGEKKGKAVGRIIGVDLQEMDPIP
;
A
#
# COMPACT_ATOMS: atom_id res chain seq x y z
N MET A 1 -13.87 -39.86 29.72
CA MET A 1 -12.53 -39.26 29.86
C MET A 1 -12.44 -38.04 28.96
N ALA A 2 -12.60 -36.84 29.52
CA ALA A 2 -12.54 -35.57 28.77
C ALA A 2 -11.07 -35.11 28.65
N ARG A 3 -10.61 -34.80 27.43
CA ARG A 3 -9.30 -34.19 27.19
C ARG A 3 -9.36 -32.70 27.51
N THR A 4 -8.55 -32.26 28.46
CA THR A 4 -8.34 -30.85 28.79
C THR A 4 -7.67 -30.12 27.62
N PRO A 5 -8.15 -28.95 27.17
CA PRO A 5 -7.42 -28.13 26.21
C PRO A 5 -6.14 -27.60 26.84
N GLY A 6 -5.00 -27.83 26.18
CA GLY A 6 -3.69 -27.34 26.62
C GLY A 6 -3.68 -25.81 26.74
N LYS A 7 -3.09 -25.31 27.83
CA LYS A 7 -2.87 -23.89 28.09
C LYS A 7 -1.97 -23.31 26.98
N ASN A 8 -2.56 -22.59 26.03
CA ASN A 8 -1.79 -21.70 25.15
C ASN A 8 -1.32 -20.51 25.99
N SER A 9 -0.09 -20.62 26.48
CA SER A 9 0.64 -19.54 27.14
C SER A 9 0.58 -18.30 26.25
N GLY A 10 0.20 -17.16 26.85
CA GLY A 10 -0.02 -15.86 26.19
C GLY A 10 1.24 -15.27 25.55
N ARG A 11 1.71 -15.91 24.47
CA ARG A 11 2.71 -15.37 23.56
C ARG A 11 1.95 -14.56 22.51
N GLY A 12 1.40 -13.44 22.96
CA GLY A 12 0.68 -12.51 22.10
C GLY A 12 1.50 -12.18 20.85
N MET A 13 0.89 -12.42 19.69
CA MET A 13 1.00 -11.66 18.45
C MET A 13 2.31 -10.89 18.19
N ARG A 14 3.47 -11.48 18.46
CA ARG A 14 4.73 -10.98 17.92
C ARG A 14 4.78 -11.55 16.53
N ASP A 15 4.45 -10.71 15.55
CA ASP A 15 4.63 -11.03 14.16
C ASP A 15 6.07 -11.50 13.98
N LEU A 16 6.24 -12.80 13.74
CA LEU A 16 7.55 -13.44 13.77
C LEU A 16 8.34 -12.85 12.61
N ARG A 17 9.43 -12.13 12.91
CA ARG A 17 10.31 -11.55 11.89
C ARG A 17 10.60 -12.58 10.79
N VAL A 18 10.11 -12.32 9.59
CA VAL A 18 10.23 -13.19 8.44
C VAL A 18 11.62 -13.05 7.85
N LYS A 19 12.41 -14.12 7.87
CA LYS A 19 13.72 -14.17 7.22
C LYS A 19 13.57 -14.57 5.74
N VAL A 20 14.50 -14.10 4.91
CA VAL A 20 14.59 -14.52 3.50
C VAL A 20 14.92 -16.00 3.43
N LYS A 21 14.08 -16.80 2.76
CA LYS A 21 14.21 -18.26 2.69
C LYS A 21 15.44 -18.74 1.91
N THR A 22 15.90 -18.00 0.90
CA THR A 22 17.09 -18.34 0.09
C THR A 22 17.97 -17.13 -0.16
N ALA A 23 19.12 -17.04 0.50
CA ALA A 23 20.10 -15.97 0.28
C ALA A 23 21.23 -16.37 -0.69
N ARG A 24 21.29 -17.65 -1.11
CA ARG A 24 22.38 -18.19 -1.94
C ARG A 24 22.44 -17.47 -3.29
N GLY A 25 23.60 -16.90 -3.61
CA GLY A 25 23.85 -16.13 -4.84
C GLY A 25 23.44 -14.65 -4.78
N ARG A 26 22.82 -14.17 -3.68
CA ARG A 26 22.45 -12.76 -3.51
C ARG A 26 23.55 -11.99 -2.76
N LYS A 27 23.78 -10.74 -3.15
CA LYS A 27 24.61 -9.81 -2.38
C LYS A 27 23.97 -9.59 -0.99
N LEU A 28 24.80 -9.39 0.04
CA LEU A 28 24.33 -9.15 1.41
C LEU A 28 23.31 -7.99 1.48
N SER A 29 23.60 -6.89 0.79
CA SER A 29 22.71 -5.72 0.72
C SER A 29 21.32 -6.05 0.13
N SER A 30 21.26 -6.93 -0.87
CA SER A 30 20.00 -7.39 -1.48
C SER A 30 19.20 -8.23 -0.50
N THR A 31 19.85 -9.16 0.22
CA THR A 31 19.20 -9.98 1.26
C THR A 31 18.64 -9.11 2.38
N LEU A 32 19.40 -8.12 2.86
CA LEU A 32 18.96 -7.19 3.90
C LEU A 32 17.84 -6.26 3.42
N TRP A 33 17.82 -5.87 2.15
CA TRP A 33 16.71 -5.10 1.58
C TRP A 33 15.43 -5.93 1.54
N LEU A 34 15.50 -7.18 1.03
CA LEU A 34 14.36 -8.09 0.98
C LEU A 34 13.80 -8.37 2.36
N GLU A 35 14.67 -8.63 3.34
CA GLU A 35 14.24 -8.87 4.72
C GLU A 35 13.55 -7.64 5.31
N ARG A 36 14.05 -6.43 5.04
CA ARG A 36 13.36 -5.18 5.46
C ARG A 36 11.98 -5.07 4.83
N GLN A 37 11.84 -5.33 3.53
CA GLN A 37 10.54 -5.27 2.85
C GLN A 37 9.54 -6.29 3.39
N LEU A 38 9.99 -7.52 3.70
CA LEU A 38 9.14 -8.58 4.26
C LEU A 38 8.60 -8.25 5.65
N ASN A 39 9.33 -7.46 6.42
CA ASN A 39 8.99 -7.08 7.79
C ASN A 39 8.49 -5.63 7.91
N ASP A 40 8.25 -4.96 6.78
CA ASP A 40 7.76 -3.59 6.75
C ASP A 40 6.25 -3.59 6.98
N PRO A 41 5.75 -2.99 8.07
CA PRO A 41 4.33 -3.03 8.41
C PRO A 41 3.47 -2.37 7.32
N TYR A 42 3.98 -1.36 6.61
CA TYR A 42 3.22 -0.71 5.54
C TYR A 42 3.17 -1.56 4.27
N VAL A 43 4.16 -2.42 4.04
CA VAL A 43 4.11 -3.38 2.92
C VAL A 43 3.09 -4.47 3.23
N GLN A 44 3.06 -4.99 4.46
CA GLN A 44 2.04 -5.94 4.88
C GLN A 44 0.64 -5.33 4.83
N ARG A 45 0.49 -4.12 5.36
CA ARG A 45 -0.78 -3.38 5.34
C ARG A 45 -1.25 -3.10 3.92
N ALA A 46 -0.34 -2.66 3.03
CA ALA A 46 -0.68 -2.43 1.62
C ALA A 46 -1.26 -3.70 0.97
N LYS A 47 -0.63 -4.86 1.20
CA LYS A 47 -1.15 -6.15 0.70
C LYS A 47 -2.51 -6.49 1.28
N ALA A 48 -2.70 -6.31 2.59
CA ALA A 48 -3.96 -6.61 3.27
C ALA A 48 -5.11 -5.70 2.80
N GLU A 49 -4.82 -4.44 2.50
CA GLU A 49 -5.81 -3.44 2.05
C GLU A 49 -5.91 -3.34 0.51
N GLY A 50 -5.23 -4.20 -0.25
CA GLY A 50 -5.29 -4.19 -1.72
C GLY A 50 -4.62 -2.98 -2.39
N MET A 51 -3.75 -2.27 -1.67
CA MET A 51 -2.94 -1.19 -2.20
C MET A 51 -1.74 -1.75 -2.97
N ARG A 52 -1.41 -1.13 -4.11
CA ARG A 52 -0.31 -1.54 -4.99
C ARG A 52 1.09 -1.32 -4.40
N GLY A 53 1.18 -0.59 -3.29
CA GLY A 53 2.41 -0.49 -2.53
C GLY A 53 2.31 0.46 -1.35
N ARG A 54 3.33 0.43 -0.49
CA ARG A 54 3.38 1.27 0.72
C ARG A 54 3.40 2.78 0.44
N ALA A 55 3.66 3.20 -0.80
CA ALA A 55 3.66 4.60 -1.19
C ALA A 55 2.26 5.24 -1.08
N ALA A 56 1.19 4.45 -1.20
CA ALA A 56 -0.19 4.90 -1.01
C ALA A 56 -0.38 5.61 0.35
N TYR A 57 0.19 5.06 1.42
CA TYR A 57 0.09 5.67 2.76
C TYR A 57 0.80 7.02 2.86
N LYS A 58 1.88 7.23 2.10
CA LYS A 58 2.59 8.52 2.11
C LYS A 58 1.70 9.63 1.60
N ILE A 59 1.10 9.46 0.42
CA ILE A 59 0.21 10.50 -0.14
C ILE A 59 -1.07 10.63 0.69
N LEU A 60 -1.59 9.53 1.24
CA LEU A 60 -2.75 9.56 2.11
C LEU A 60 -2.50 10.40 3.37
N GLU A 61 -1.37 10.21 4.04
CA GLU A 61 -0.98 11.01 5.22
C GLU A 61 -0.74 12.49 4.88
N ILE A 62 -0.10 12.76 3.73
CA ILE A 62 0.12 14.14 3.26
C ILE A 62 -1.23 14.80 2.94
N ASP A 63 -2.14 14.11 2.27
CA ASP A 63 -3.48 14.63 1.96
C ASP A 63 -4.33 14.83 3.22
N ASP A 64 -4.26 13.92 4.18
CA ASP A 64 -4.98 14.08 5.45
C ASP A 64 -4.53 15.34 6.21
N LYS A 65 -3.25 15.70 6.08
CA LYS A 65 -2.68 16.92 6.68
C LYS A 65 -2.99 18.19 5.89
N TYR A 66 -2.82 18.17 4.58
CA TYR A 66 -2.84 19.38 3.73
C TYR A 66 -4.11 19.54 2.88
N ARG A 67 -4.93 18.49 2.79
CA ARG A 67 -6.25 18.46 2.14
C ARG A 67 -6.25 19.02 0.71
N PHE A 68 -5.36 18.51 -0.13
CA PHE A 68 -5.16 19.02 -1.49
C PHE A 68 -5.83 18.13 -2.56
N LEU A 69 -6.14 16.87 -2.25
CA LEU A 69 -6.92 15.98 -3.12
C LEU A 69 -8.41 16.17 -2.84
N VAL A 70 -9.02 17.16 -3.50
CA VAL A 70 -10.42 17.51 -3.33
C VAL A 70 -11.29 17.01 -4.49
N PRO A 71 -12.60 16.75 -4.27
CA PRO A 71 -13.51 16.39 -5.36
C PRO A 71 -13.49 17.40 -6.51
N GLY A 72 -13.35 16.91 -7.75
CA GLY A 72 -13.24 17.76 -8.94
C GLY A 72 -11.82 18.17 -9.32
N ALA A 73 -10.82 17.85 -8.49
CA ALA A 73 -9.43 18.16 -8.81
C ALA A 73 -8.96 17.43 -10.07
N ARG A 74 -8.03 18.08 -10.79
CA ARG A 74 -7.30 17.50 -11.93
C ARG A 74 -5.89 17.23 -11.47
N VAL A 75 -5.49 15.95 -11.48
CA VAL A 75 -4.23 15.47 -10.92
C VAL A 75 -3.39 14.83 -12.01
N VAL A 76 -2.09 15.11 -11.99
CA VAL A 76 -1.10 14.39 -12.80
C VAL A 76 -0.11 13.74 -11.84
N ASP A 77 0.05 12.42 -11.94
CA ASP A 77 1.01 11.63 -11.17
C ASP A 77 2.19 11.24 -12.07
N LEU A 78 3.39 11.71 -11.75
CA LEU A 78 4.60 11.51 -12.56
C LEU A 78 5.51 10.49 -11.87
N GLY A 79 5.94 9.47 -12.62
CA GLY A 79 6.58 8.29 -12.01
C GLY A 79 5.55 7.43 -11.28
N ALA A 80 4.37 7.27 -11.91
CA ALA A 80 3.21 6.69 -11.26
C ALA A 80 3.36 5.19 -11.00
N ALA A 81 4.16 4.44 -11.76
CA ALA A 81 4.21 2.97 -11.65
C ALA A 81 4.73 2.55 -10.25
N PRO A 82 4.03 1.62 -9.56
CA PRO A 82 2.95 0.75 -10.03
C PRO A 82 1.53 1.33 -9.88
N GLY A 83 1.34 2.55 -9.37
CA GLY A 83 0.05 3.24 -9.33
C GLY A 83 -0.51 3.49 -7.92
N GLY A 84 0.32 3.36 -6.87
CA GLY A 84 -0.14 3.47 -5.48
C GLY A 84 -0.68 4.85 -5.11
N TRP A 85 -0.15 5.93 -5.70
CA TRP A 85 -0.67 7.28 -5.48
C TRP A 85 -1.96 7.51 -6.26
N CYS A 86 -2.01 7.07 -7.52
CA CYS A 86 -3.23 7.07 -8.33
C CYS A 86 -4.41 6.39 -7.61
N GLN A 87 -4.21 5.22 -6.99
CA GLN A 87 -5.27 4.51 -6.24
C GLN A 87 -5.90 5.38 -5.14
N VAL A 88 -5.07 6.10 -4.37
CA VAL A 88 -5.58 7.00 -3.32
C VAL A 88 -6.30 8.19 -3.94
N ALA A 89 -5.72 8.79 -4.98
CA ALA A 89 -6.25 9.99 -5.59
C ALA A 89 -7.63 9.77 -6.22
N VAL A 90 -7.89 8.63 -6.87
CA VAL A 90 -9.17 8.30 -7.52
C VAL A 90 -10.36 8.54 -6.59
N GLY A 91 -10.32 7.97 -5.37
CA GLY A 91 -11.38 8.14 -4.39
C GLY A 91 -11.43 9.55 -3.78
N ARG A 92 -10.26 10.16 -3.53
CA ARG A 92 -10.18 11.51 -2.93
C ARG A 92 -10.79 12.57 -3.85
N ILE A 93 -10.44 12.54 -5.13
CA ILE A 93 -10.90 13.53 -6.13
C ILE A 93 -12.26 13.20 -6.75
N ASN A 94 -12.92 12.13 -6.31
CA ASN A 94 -14.20 11.67 -6.86
C ASN A 94 -14.12 11.39 -8.37
N ALA A 95 -13.05 10.74 -8.83
CA ALA A 95 -12.83 10.49 -10.26
C ALA A 95 -13.89 9.58 -10.88
N LEU A 96 -14.42 8.64 -10.09
CA LEU A 96 -15.48 7.71 -10.50
C LEU A 96 -16.91 8.26 -10.28
N GLY A 97 -17.05 9.47 -9.71
CA GLY A 97 -18.37 10.09 -9.48
C GLY A 97 -19.22 9.44 -8.39
N GLU A 98 -18.65 8.58 -7.55
CA GLU A 98 -19.35 7.86 -6.47
C GLU A 98 -19.96 8.81 -5.41
N LYS A 99 -19.33 9.97 -5.18
CA LYS A 99 -19.82 10.99 -4.25
C LYS A 99 -20.85 11.89 -4.95
N LYS A 100 -22.13 11.51 -4.87
CA LYS A 100 -23.26 12.29 -5.41
C LYS A 100 -23.24 13.73 -4.90
N GLY A 101 -23.51 14.68 -5.79
CA GLY A 101 -23.53 16.12 -5.46
C GLY A 101 -22.15 16.77 -5.27
N LYS A 102 -21.06 16.04 -5.56
CA LYS A 102 -19.69 16.59 -5.62
C LYS A 102 -19.18 16.59 -7.05
N ALA A 103 -18.27 17.51 -7.36
CA ALA A 103 -17.61 17.56 -8.66
C ALA A 103 -16.80 16.27 -8.92
N VAL A 104 -16.74 15.86 -10.18
CA VAL A 104 -16.00 14.68 -10.64
C VAL A 104 -14.61 15.11 -11.06
N GLY A 105 -13.59 14.51 -10.45
CA GLY A 105 -12.19 14.79 -10.76
C GLY A 105 -11.66 14.00 -11.94
N ARG A 106 -10.42 14.26 -12.31
CA ARG A 106 -9.69 13.47 -13.33
C ARG A 106 -8.24 13.30 -12.89
N ILE A 107 -7.70 12.11 -13.10
CA ILE A 107 -6.29 11.80 -12.86
C ILE A 107 -5.65 11.23 -14.12
N ILE A 108 -4.38 11.58 -14.35
CA ILE A 108 -3.52 11.00 -15.38
C ILE A 108 -2.24 10.53 -14.69
N GLY A 109 -1.97 9.23 -14.73
CA GLY A 109 -0.69 8.67 -14.30
C GLY A 109 0.24 8.51 -15.50
N VAL A 110 1.48 8.99 -15.38
CA VAL A 110 2.50 8.91 -16.42
C VAL A 110 3.75 8.24 -15.84
N ASP A 111 4.22 7.20 -16.51
CA ASP A 111 5.47 6.52 -16.19
C ASP A 111 6.13 5.98 -17.46
N LEU A 112 7.41 5.67 -17.39
CA LEU A 112 8.13 4.96 -18.44
C LEU A 112 7.84 3.45 -18.38
N GLN A 113 7.52 2.93 -17.20
CA GLN A 113 7.16 1.55 -16.97
C GLN A 113 5.66 1.35 -17.17
N GLU A 114 5.31 0.18 -17.69
CA GLU A 114 3.91 -0.24 -17.77
C GLU A 114 3.31 -0.44 -16.38
N MET A 115 2.03 -0.12 -16.25
CA MET A 115 1.26 -0.40 -15.04
C MET A 115 -0.14 -0.87 -15.40
N ASP A 116 -0.68 -1.77 -14.60
CA ASP A 116 -2.07 -2.22 -14.76
C ASP A 116 -3.05 -1.05 -14.59
N PRO A 117 -4.23 -1.09 -15.22
CA PRO A 117 -5.27 -0.06 -15.01
C PRO A 117 -5.66 0.05 -13.53
N ILE A 118 -5.75 1.28 -13.01
CA ILE A 118 -6.16 1.52 -11.62
C ILE A 118 -7.63 1.10 -11.44
N PRO A 119 -7.95 0.29 -10.42
CA PRO A 119 -9.33 -0.12 -10.12
C PRO A 119 -10.26 1.06 -9.77
#